data_AF-A0A537H7K3-F1
#
_entry.id   AF-A0A537H7K3-F1
#
_cell.length_a   1.000
_cell.length_b   1.000
_cell.length_c   1.000
_cell.angle_alpha   90.00
_cell.angle_beta   90.00
_cell.angle_gamma   90.00
#
_symmetry.space_group_name_H-M   'P 1'
#
loop_
_entity.id
_entity.type
_entity.pdbx_description
1 polymer ?
#
loop_
_entity_poly.entity_id
_entity_poly.type
_entity_poly.pdbx_seq_one_letter_code
_entity_poly.pdbx_strand_id
1 'polypeptide(L)'
;MTSRVLRSPSSIRAWTILSLSLAKSTNLGHSSSLSNVAEHIRLLWLTMHVSMNFKFYARGHPSISSIHPTTLELTRDTGLSKNGDCIIAVGCSVGLIDLPEPVKNALSSGACRARLTLKIDVHQFAVEGRGAQGLTLSHPTDIVIRKSGFISDRTLMVHADRAAADIPRSFVELLQDPRRKVLVELVAEI
;
A
#
# COMPACT_ATOMS: atom_id res chain seq x y z
N MET A 1 -19.80 43.31 -13.41
CA MET A 1 -18.33 43.32 -13.31
C MET A 1 -17.88 42.00 -12.70
N THR A 2 -17.35 41.11 -13.55
CA THR A 2 -16.99 39.73 -13.23
C THR A 2 -15.58 39.66 -12.65
N SER A 3 -15.41 39.23 -11.40
CA SER A 3 -14.09 38.90 -10.83
C SER A 3 -13.90 37.38 -10.79
N ARG A 4 -12.85 36.94 -11.48
CA ARG A 4 -12.42 35.54 -11.63
C ARG A 4 -11.89 35.00 -10.31
N VAL A 5 -12.42 33.85 -9.91
CA VAL A 5 -11.83 32.94 -8.93
C VAL A 5 -10.63 32.24 -9.59
N LEU A 6 -9.41 32.51 -9.11
CA LEU A 6 -8.21 31.75 -9.47
C LEU A 6 -8.17 30.47 -8.62
N ARG A 7 -8.50 29.32 -9.24
CA ARG A 7 -8.23 27.99 -8.68
C ARG A 7 -6.82 27.56 -9.10
N SER A 8 -6.02 27.12 -8.13
CA SER A 8 -4.74 26.47 -8.36
C SER A 8 -4.96 25.07 -8.96
N PRO A 9 -4.23 24.66 -10.01
CA PRO A 9 -4.30 23.30 -10.50
C PRO A 9 -3.41 22.39 -9.66
N SER A 10 -4.02 21.31 -9.20
CA SER A 10 -3.44 20.10 -8.64
C SER A 10 -2.36 19.50 -9.55
N SER A 11 -1.21 19.17 -8.97
CA SER A 11 -0.12 18.43 -9.63
C SER A 11 -0.51 16.94 -9.77
N ILE A 12 -1.21 16.62 -10.85
CA ILE A 12 -1.42 15.24 -11.28
C ILE A 12 -0.28 14.92 -12.25
N ARG A 13 0.70 14.14 -11.80
CA ARG A 13 1.68 13.50 -12.70
C ARG A 13 0.95 12.38 -13.45
N ALA A 14 0.40 12.72 -14.60
CA ALA A 14 -0.14 11.78 -15.57
C ALA A 14 1.01 10.97 -16.18
N TRP A 15 1.01 9.66 -15.93
CA TRP A 15 1.81 8.70 -16.69
C TRP A 15 1.16 8.53 -18.06
N THR A 16 1.69 9.22 -19.07
CA THR A 16 1.33 8.96 -20.47
C THR A 16 2.06 7.71 -20.93
N ILE A 17 1.37 6.56 -20.94
CA ILE A 17 1.84 5.37 -21.66
C ILE A 17 1.59 5.63 -23.14
N LEU A 18 2.66 5.94 -23.88
CA LEU A 18 2.63 6.05 -25.33
C LEU A 18 2.57 4.63 -25.91
N SER A 19 1.40 4.23 -26.40
CA SER A 19 1.23 3.05 -27.24
C SER A 19 1.85 3.29 -28.61
N LEU A 20 3.05 2.75 -28.85
CA LEU A 20 3.62 2.72 -30.20
C LEU A 20 2.96 1.60 -31.02
N SER A 21 2.09 2.03 -31.93
CA SER A 21 1.65 1.26 -33.09
C SER A 21 2.85 0.93 -33.98
N LEU A 22 3.13 -0.36 -34.20
CA LEU A 22 4.09 -0.80 -35.22
C LEU A 22 3.50 -0.60 -36.61
N ALA A 23 3.88 0.50 -37.26
CA ALA A 23 3.79 0.63 -38.71
C ALA A 23 5.09 0.12 -39.34
N LYS A 24 4.96 -0.93 -40.16
CA LYS A 24 5.99 -1.39 -41.12
C LYS A 24 6.43 -0.21 -42.00
N SER A 25 7.72 0.09 -42.01
CA SER A 25 8.38 0.65 -43.21
C SER A 25 9.88 0.38 -43.18
N THR A 26 10.43 0.29 -44.37
CA THR A 26 11.65 -0.36 -44.82
C THR A 26 12.93 0.45 -44.59
N ASN A 27 13.93 -0.23 -44.05
CA ASN A 27 15.36 -0.27 -44.40
C ASN A 27 16.28 0.97 -44.29
N LEU A 28 17.48 0.66 -43.77
CA LEU A 28 18.78 1.35 -43.81
C LEU A 28 19.05 2.50 -42.83
N GLY A 29 19.81 2.18 -41.77
CA GLY A 29 20.86 3.06 -41.24
C GLY A 29 20.62 3.62 -39.83
N HIS A 30 21.42 3.14 -38.87
CA HIS A 30 21.68 3.72 -37.53
C HIS A 30 20.50 3.74 -36.52
N SER A 31 20.31 2.65 -35.78
CA SER A 31 19.53 2.69 -34.53
C SER A 31 19.92 1.66 -33.46
N SER A 32 21.20 1.27 -33.37
CA SER A 32 21.65 0.24 -32.40
C SER A 32 22.12 0.76 -31.05
N SER A 33 22.31 2.08 -30.87
CA SER A 33 22.80 2.63 -29.59
C SER A 33 21.68 2.95 -28.60
N LEU A 34 20.55 3.49 -29.07
CA LEU A 34 19.43 3.93 -28.20
C LEU A 34 18.64 2.74 -27.63
N SER A 35 18.50 1.64 -28.37
CA SER A 35 17.89 0.40 -27.87
C SER A 35 18.74 -0.22 -26.75
N ASN A 36 20.06 -0.21 -26.90
CA ASN A 36 20.97 -0.77 -25.90
C ASN A 36 21.00 0.05 -24.61
N VAL A 37 20.92 1.38 -24.69
CA VAL A 37 20.86 2.23 -23.48
C VAL A 37 19.54 2.05 -22.75
N ALA A 38 18.40 1.97 -23.45
CA ALA A 38 17.10 1.72 -22.83
C ALA A 38 17.02 0.34 -22.17
N GLU A 39 17.53 -0.71 -22.84
CA GLU A 39 17.61 -2.06 -22.28
C GLU A 39 18.56 -2.10 -21.07
N HIS A 40 19.70 -1.40 -21.13
CA HIS A 40 20.67 -1.34 -20.04
C HIS A 40 20.13 -0.54 -18.84
N ILE A 41 19.43 0.58 -19.06
CA ILE A 41 18.72 1.32 -18.01
C ILE A 41 17.63 0.46 -17.41
N ARG A 42 16.87 -0.29 -18.22
CA ARG A 42 15.84 -1.21 -17.73
C ARG A 42 16.42 -2.34 -16.90
N LEU A 43 17.54 -2.94 -17.32
CA LEU A 43 18.26 -3.98 -16.59
C LEU A 43 18.87 -3.44 -15.29
N LEU A 44 19.47 -2.25 -15.31
CA LEU A 44 19.94 -1.55 -14.12
C LEU A 44 18.79 -1.21 -13.16
N TRP A 45 17.64 -0.82 -13.69
CA TRP A 45 16.45 -0.56 -12.88
C TRP A 45 15.89 -1.85 -12.27
N LEU A 46 15.88 -2.96 -13.01
CA LEU A 46 15.47 -4.28 -12.51
C LEU A 46 16.45 -4.85 -11.48
N THR A 47 17.74 -4.53 -11.55
CA THR A 47 18.72 -4.94 -10.53
C THR A 47 18.73 -4.00 -9.31
N MET A 48 18.25 -2.77 -9.44
CA MET A 48 18.20 -1.77 -8.37
C MET A 48 16.81 -1.57 -7.74
N HIS A 49 15.72 -2.08 -8.31
CA HIS A 49 14.37 -2.01 -7.75
C HIS A 49 13.81 -3.42 -7.63
N VAL A 50 13.76 -3.91 -6.38
CA VAL A 50 13.15 -5.19 -6.06
C VAL A 50 11.79 -4.91 -5.42
N SER A 51 10.72 -5.36 -6.09
CA SER A 51 9.35 -5.23 -5.60
C SER A 51 8.81 -6.59 -5.15
N MET A 52 8.48 -6.71 -3.86
CA MET A 52 7.83 -7.88 -3.29
C MET A 52 6.35 -7.59 -3.11
N ASN A 53 5.49 -8.49 -3.60
CA ASN A 53 4.03 -8.39 -3.44
C ASN A 53 3.51 -9.58 -2.64
N PHE A 54 2.68 -9.28 -1.64
CA PHE A 54 1.98 -10.29 -0.86
C PHE A 54 0.51 -9.91 -0.69
N LYS A 55 -0.37 -10.90 -0.79
CA LYS A 55 -1.81 -10.70 -0.69
C LYS A 55 -2.41 -11.64 0.33
N PHE A 56 -3.37 -11.13 1.08
CA PHE A 56 -4.13 -11.90 2.06
C PHE A 56 -5.56 -11.36 2.18
N TYR A 57 -6.41 -12.08 2.89
CA TYR A 57 -7.80 -11.69 3.07
C TYR A 57 -8.09 -11.30 4.51
N ALA A 58 -9.03 -10.38 4.67
CA ALA A 58 -9.67 -10.02 5.92
C ALA A 58 -11.18 -9.83 5.69
N ARG A 59 -11.91 -9.39 6.70
CA ARG A 59 -13.35 -9.12 6.62
C ARG A 59 -13.73 -7.86 7.39
N GLY A 60 -14.89 -7.33 7.02
CA GLY A 60 -15.54 -6.25 7.75
C GLY A 60 -16.06 -6.68 9.14
N HIS A 61 -16.46 -5.69 9.93
CA HIS A 61 -17.11 -5.87 11.22
C HIS A 61 -18.00 -4.66 11.58
N PRO A 62 -19.23 -4.86 12.11
CA PRO A 62 -20.16 -3.78 12.42
C PRO A 62 -19.61 -2.69 13.35
N SER A 63 -18.74 -3.07 14.30
CA SER A 63 -18.11 -2.15 15.27
C SER A 63 -16.96 -1.28 14.72
N ILE A 64 -16.59 -1.38 13.44
CA ILE A 64 -15.47 -0.58 12.90
C ILE A 64 -15.86 0.90 12.89
N SER A 65 -15.16 1.70 13.71
CA SER A 65 -15.31 3.16 13.76
C SER A 65 -14.30 3.85 12.85
N SER A 66 -13.06 3.36 12.81
CA SER A 66 -11.95 3.89 12.00
C SER A 66 -11.71 5.39 12.24
N ILE A 67 -11.42 5.76 13.48
CA ILE A 67 -11.24 7.17 13.88
C ILE A 67 -9.89 7.47 14.54
N HIS A 68 -9.03 6.46 14.74
CA HIS A 68 -7.73 6.70 15.37
C HIS A 68 -6.83 7.58 14.47
N PRO A 69 -6.23 8.68 15.00
CA PRO A 69 -5.58 9.70 14.17
C PRO A 69 -4.17 9.33 13.70
N THR A 70 -3.54 8.32 14.31
CA THR A 70 -2.11 8.03 14.09
C THR A 70 -1.79 6.59 13.74
N THR A 71 -2.78 5.70 13.76
CA THR A 71 -2.61 4.28 13.42
C THR A 71 -3.82 3.75 12.66
N LEU A 72 -3.59 2.68 11.91
CA LEU A 72 -4.63 1.75 11.48
C LEU A 72 -4.15 0.32 11.71
N GLU A 73 -5.08 -0.57 11.96
CA GLU A 73 -4.80 -1.95 12.39
C GLU A 73 -5.70 -2.94 11.67
N LEU A 74 -5.10 -4.06 11.28
CA LEU A 74 -5.81 -5.27 10.87
C LEU A 74 -5.47 -6.37 11.87
N THR A 75 -6.42 -7.25 12.18
CA THR A 75 -6.19 -8.33 13.14
C THR A 75 -6.79 -9.66 12.68
N ARG A 76 -6.18 -10.76 13.12
CA ARG A 76 -6.76 -12.12 13.00
C ARG A 76 -7.98 -12.32 13.89
N ASP A 77 -8.07 -11.58 14.99
CA ASP A 77 -9.22 -11.68 15.88
C ASP A 77 -10.50 -11.38 15.11
N THR A 78 -11.57 -12.08 15.43
CA THR A 78 -12.85 -11.95 14.71
C THR A 78 -13.85 -11.03 15.42
N GLY A 79 -13.62 -10.78 16.71
CA GLY A 79 -14.41 -9.87 17.53
C GLY A 79 -13.75 -8.49 17.61
N LEU A 80 -14.57 -7.44 17.64
CA LEU A 80 -14.11 -6.08 17.81
C LEU A 80 -14.97 -5.35 18.84
N SER A 81 -14.33 -4.90 19.92
CA SER A 81 -14.95 -4.03 20.92
C SER A 81 -15.12 -2.61 20.37
N LYS A 82 -16.00 -1.81 20.99
CA LYS A 82 -16.22 -0.40 20.60
C LYS A 82 -14.99 0.50 20.79
N ASN A 83 -13.99 0.05 21.55
CA ASN A 83 -12.77 0.81 21.86
C ASN A 83 -11.66 0.61 20.82
N GLY A 84 -11.79 -0.36 19.91
CA GLY A 84 -10.80 -0.62 18.86
C GLY A 84 -10.92 0.37 17.70
N ASP A 85 -10.62 1.63 17.96
CA ASP A 85 -10.86 2.74 17.03
C ASP A 85 -9.83 2.84 15.88
N CYS A 86 -8.70 2.14 16.01
CA CYS A 86 -7.69 1.93 14.97
C CYS A 86 -7.96 0.71 14.09
N ILE A 87 -8.81 -0.23 14.52
CA ILE A 87 -9.04 -1.50 13.79
C ILE A 87 -9.97 -1.24 12.61
N ILE A 88 -9.48 -1.54 11.41
CA ILE A 88 -10.18 -1.31 10.13
C ILE A 88 -10.55 -2.60 9.41
N ALA A 89 -10.06 -3.76 9.85
CA ALA A 89 -10.50 -5.06 9.37
C ALA A 89 -10.18 -6.15 10.41
N VAL A 90 -11.00 -7.19 10.44
CA VAL A 90 -10.89 -8.32 11.38
C VAL A 90 -10.77 -9.63 10.61
N GLY A 91 -10.50 -10.75 11.31
CA GLY A 91 -10.46 -12.07 10.70
C GLY A 91 -9.44 -12.20 9.57
N CYS A 92 -8.28 -11.55 9.71
CA CYS A 92 -7.18 -11.69 8.74
C CYS A 92 -6.76 -13.17 8.62
N SER A 93 -6.44 -13.61 7.42
CA SER A 93 -5.87 -14.95 7.21
C SER A 93 -4.42 -15.06 7.71
N VAL A 94 -3.76 -13.93 7.95
CA VAL A 94 -2.35 -13.82 8.37
C VAL A 94 -2.19 -12.83 9.53
N GLY A 95 -1.15 -13.03 10.34
CA GLY A 95 -0.54 -12.01 11.18
C GLY A 95 0.81 -11.62 10.59
N LEU A 96 1.60 -10.82 11.31
CA LEU A 96 2.93 -10.44 10.84
C LEU A 96 3.90 -11.63 10.77
N ILE A 97 3.75 -12.58 11.70
CA ILE A 97 4.59 -13.79 11.74
C ILE A 97 4.51 -14.63 10.47
N ASP A 98 3.43 -14.55 9.70
CA ASP A 98 3.19 -15.37 8.50
C ASP A 98 3.60 -14.67 7.20
N LEU A 99 4.08 -13.41 7.27
CA LEU A 99 4.56 -12.73 6.08
C LEU A 99 5.72 -13.52 5.45
N PRO A 100 5.79 -13.60 4.11
CA PRO A 100 6.91 -14.25 3.43
C PRO A 100 8.24 -13.60 3.82
N GLU A 101 9.28 -14.42 4.00
CA GLU A 101 10.60 -13.96 4.40
C GLU A 101 11.17 -12.85 3.50
N PRO A 102 11.01 -12.89 2.16
CA PRO A 102 11.45 -11.79 1.30
C PRO A 102 10.77 -10.44 1.61
N VAL A 103 9.48 -10.47 1.99
CA VAL A 103 8.72 -9.27 2.37
C VAL A 103 9.21 -8.75 3.72
N LYS A 104 9.44 -9.66 4.69
CA LYS A 104 9.97 -9.28 6.00
C LYS A 104 11.36 -8.65 5.88
N ASN A 105 12.25 -9.30 5.14
CA ASN A 105 13.60 -8.79 4.89
C ASN A 105 13.57 -7.41 4.23
N ALA A 106 12.65 -7.18 3.30
CA ALA A 106 12.48 -5.88 2.70
C ALA A 106 12.04 -4.83 3.74
N LEU A 107 10.95 -5.09 4.46
CA LEU A 107 10.40 -4.18 5.48
C LEU A 107 11.39 -3.87 6.61
N SER A 108 12.27 -4.80 6.98
CA SER A 108 13.32 -4.57 7.99
C SER A 108 14.43 -3.60 7.53
N SER A 109 14.42 -3.15 6.27
CA SER A 109 15.32 -2.12 5.76
C SER A 109 14.70 -0.72 5.89
N GLY A 110 15.49 0.25 6.35
CA GLY A 110 15.10 1.67 6.35
C GLY A 110 14.99 2.28 4.95
N ALA A 111 15.50 1.61 3.91
CA ALA A 111 15.34 2.04 2.53
C ALA A 111 13.98 1.61 1.93
N CYS A 112 13.30 0.65 2.56
CA CYS A 112 12.08 0.06 2.03
C CYS A 112 10.93 1.07 2.04
N ARG A 113 10.27 1.21 0.89
CA ARG A 113 8.95 1.85 0.77
C ARG A 113 7.89 0.77 0.77
N ALA A 114 6.84 0.97 1.56
CA ALA A 114 5.76 0.00 1.71
C ALA A 114 4.42 0.62 1.34
N ARG A 115 3.56 -0.13 0.68
CA ARG A 115 2.19 0.26 0.36
C ARG A 115 1.23 -0.86 0.71
N LEU A 116 0.24 -0.56 1.55
CA LEU A 116 -0.85 -1.46 1.87
C LEU A 116 -2.12 -0.96 1.18
N THR A 117 -2.81 -1.84 0.44
CA THR A 117 -4.06 -1.52 -0.25
C THR A 117 -5.17 -2.43 0.24
N LEU A 118 -6.27 -1.84 0.68
CA LEU A 118 -7.52 -2.52 0.99
C LEU A 118 -8.44 -2.42 -0.23
N LYS A 119 -8.94 -3.55 -0.70
CA LYS A 119 -9.87 -3.62 -1.84
C LYS A 119 -11.16 -4.30 -1.43
N ILE A 120 -12.28 -3.66 -1.75
CA ILE A 120 -13.65 -4.14 -1.47
C ILE A 120 -14.51 -3.80 -2.68
N ASP A 121 -15.02 -4.83 -3.36
CA ASP A 121 -15.76 -4.68 -4.61
C ASP A 121 -14.94 -3.86 -5.64
N VAL A 122 -15.46 -2.71 -6.08
CA VAL A 122 -14.77 -1.76 -6.98
C VAL A 122 -13.98 -0.67 -6.26
N HIS A 123 -14.04 -0.63 -4.92
CA HIS A 123 -13.44 0.43 -4.11
C HIS A 123 -12.07 0.02 -3.60
N GLN A 124 -11.19 1.01 -3.46
CA GLN A 124 -9.87 0.80 -2.87
C GLN A 124 -9.46 1.96 -1.96
N PHE A 125 -8.74 1.63 -0.90
CA PHE A 125 -8.03 2.58 -0.06
C PHE A 125 -6.59 2.12 0.08
N ALA A 126 -5.63 3.04 -0.06
CA ALA A 126 -4.21 2.74 0.08
C ALA A 126 -3.58 3.66 1.12
N VAL A 127 -2.58 3.11 1.80
CA VAL A 127 -1.69 3.80 2.72
C VAL A 127 -0.25 3.47 2.33
N GLU A 128 0.61 4.49 2.30
CA GLU A 128 2.04 4.37 2.04
C GLU A 128 2.83 4.66 3.30
N GLY A 129 3.91 3.93 3.53
CA GLY A 129 4.79 4.09 4.66
C GLY A 129 6.20 3.59 4.35
N ARG A 130 6.99 3.39 5.40
CA ARG A 130 8.38 2.92 5.29
C ARG A 130 8.62 1.69 6.15
N GLY A 131 9.51 0.84 5.65
CA GLY A 131 10.23 -0.10 6.48
C GLY A 131 11.15 0.62 7.47
N ALA A 132 11.68 -0.13 8.44
CA ALA A 132 12.62 0.42 9.41
C ALA A 132 13.49 -0.69 10.00
N GLN A 133 14.73 -0.32 10.32
CA GLN A 133 15.58 -1.17 11.17
C GLN A 133 14.87 -1.37 12.52
N GLY A 134 14.73 -2.62 12.94
CA GLY A 134 14.08 -2.99 14.21
C GLY A 134 12.63 -3.46 14.09
N LEU A 135 12.00 -3.42 12.90
CA LEU A 135 10.73 -4.11 12.70
C LEU A 135 10.93 -5.63 12.89
N THR A 136 10.32 -6.19 13.94
CA THR A 136 10.47 -7.63 14.23
C THR A 136 9.51 -8.50 13.42
N LEU A 137 8.38 -7.93 12.99
CA LEU A 137 7.36 -8.59 12.15
C LEU A 137 6.94 -9.96 12.70
N SER A 138 6.77 -10.03 14.01
CA SER A 138 6.65 -11.28 14.77
C SER A 138 5.30 -11.48 15.44
N HIS A 139 4.43 -10.46 15.46
CA HIS A 139 3.17 -10.58 16.17
C HIS A 139 2.22 -11.58 15.48
N PRO A 140 1.58 -12.49 16.25
CA PRO A 140 0.79 -13.57 15.66
C PRO A 140 -0.56 -13.11 15.12
N THR A 141 -1.13 -11.99 15.57
CA THR A 141 -2.49 -11.59 15.19
C THR A 141 -2.55 -10.24 14.50
N ASP A 142 -2.03 -9.22 15.16
CA ASP A 142 -2.18 -7.82 14.76
C ASP A 142 -1.14 -7.37 13.74
N ILE A 143 -1.59 -6.49 12.85
CA ILE A 143 -0.82 -5.82 11.79
C ILE A 143 -1.12 -4.33 11.91
N VAL A 144 -0.18 -3.56 12.49
CA VAL A 144 -0.35 -2.14 12.81
C VAL A 144 0.50 -1.27 11.90
N ILE A 145 -0.12 -0.28 11.28
CA ILE A 145 0.49 0.73 10.44
C ILE A 145 0.49 2.03 11.24
N ARG A 146 1.63 2.72 11.30
CA ARG A 146 1.81 3.89 12.18
C ARG A 146 2.27 5.12 11.40
N LYS A 147 1.70 6.28 11.71
CA LYS A 147 2.21 7.58 11.21
C LYS A 147 3.51 7.99 11.91
N SER A 148 3.70 7.57 13.16
CA SER A 148 4.95 7.80 13.91
C SER A 148 6.05 6.81 13.52
N GLY A 149 7.27 7.05 14.02
CA GLY A 149 8.41 6.12 13.94
C GLY A 149 8.45 5.07 15.06
N PHE A 150 7.39 4.95 15.88
CA PHE A 150 7.37 4.01 17.00
C PHE A 150 7.28 2.57 16.48
N ILE A 151 8.10 1.67 17.03
CA ILE A 151 8.14 0.26 16.64
C ILE A 151 7.73 -0.61 17.83
N SER A 152 6.85 -1.56 17.54
CA SER A 152 6.49 -2.69 18.39
C SER A 152 6.46 -3.96 17.53
N ASP A 153 6.35 -5.11 18.16
CA ASP A 153 6.17 -6.41 17.50
C ASP A 153 4.98 -6.47 16.51
N ARG A 154 3.93 -5.69 16.77
CA ARG A 154 2.74 -5.50 15.91
C ARG A 154 2.96 -4.58 14.71
N THR A 155 4.10 -3.89 14.60
CA THR A 155 4.27 -2.82 13.62
C THR A 155 4.68 -3.40 12.27
N LEU A 156 3.85 -3.17 11.23
CA LEU A 156 4.15 -3.53 9.84
C LEU A 156 5.04 -2.48 9.17
N MET A 157 4.70 -1.22 9.35
CA MET A 157 5.40 -0.08 8.74
C MET A 157 5.16 1.20 9.55
N VAL A 158 6.10 2.12 9.43
CA VAL A 158 6.16 3.40 10.14
C VAL A 158 6.11 4.58 9.16
N HIS A 159 5.97 5.79 9.67
CA HIS A 159 5.91 7.03 8.86
C HIS A 159 4.85 6.97 7.76
N ALA A 160 3.71 6.37 8.06
CA ALA A 160 2.59 6.26 7.13
C ALA A 160 1.98 7.63 6.80
N ASP A 161 1.55 7.80 5.55
CA ASP A 161 0.88 9.02 5.09
C ASP A 161 -0.55 9.16 5.64
N ARG A 162 -1.17 8.02 5.98
CA ARG A 162 -2.56 7.90 6.43
C ARG A 162 -2.71 7.00 7.65
N ALA A 163 -3.76 7.25 8.44
CA ALA A 163 -4.22 6.43 9.56
C ALA A 163 -5.70 6.04 9.39
N ALA A 164 -6.30 5.41 10.40
CA ALA A 164 -7.69 5.00 10.38
C ALA A 164 -8.64 6.18 10.16
N ALA A 165 -8.37 7.32 10.81
CA ALA A 165 -9.16 8.55 10.64
C ALA A 165 -9.14 9.12 9.21
N ASP A 166 -8.14 8.74 8.39
CA ASP A 166 -7.98 9.22 7.01
C ASP A 166 -8.77 8.36 6.00
N ILE A 167 -9.41 7.26 6.44
CA ILE A 167 -10.27 6.42 5.58
C ILE A 167 -11.59 7.15 5.28
N PRO A 168 -12.00 7.31 4.00
CA PRO A 168 -13.27 7.94 3.66
C PRO A 168 -14.45 7.24 4.32
N ARG A 169 -15.42 8.01 4.84
CA ARG A 169 -16.59 7.44 5.54
C ARG A 169 -17.38 6.43 4.71
N SER A 170 -17.51 6.66 3.41
CA SER A 170 -18.13 5.71 2.48
C SER A 170 -17.39 4.38 2.42
N PHE A 171 -16.06 4.36 2.55
CA PHE A 171 -15.28 3.12 2.62
C PHE A 171 -15.42 2.44 3.99
N VAL A 172 -15.52 3.22 5.08
CA VAL A 172 -15.81 2.68 6.42
C VAL A 172 -17.16 1.98 6.46
N GLU A 173 -18.19 2.52 5.81
CA GLU A 173 -19.50 1.86 5.67
C GLU A 173 -19.39 0.51 4.95
N LEU A 174 -18.47 0.36 3.99
CA LEU A 174 -18.19 -0.94 3.37
C LEU A 174 -17.56 -1.91 4.38
N LEU A 175 -16.61 -1.43 5.17
CA LEU A 175 -15.94 -2.21 6.23
C LEU A 175 -16.89 -2.61 7.35
N GLN A 176 -18.00 -1.90 7.56
CA GLN A 176 -18.99 -2.25 8.58
C GLN A 176 -19.86 -3.47 8.21
N ASP A 177 -19.88 -3.91 6.95
CA ASP A 177 -20.61 -5.13 6.56
C ASP A 177 -19.76 -6.40 6.85
N PRO A 178 -20.16 -7.26 7.80
CA PRO A 178 -19.40 -8.47 8.13
C PRO A 178 -19.35 -9.51 7.01
N ARG A 179 -20.20 -9.40 5.98
CA ARG A 179 -20.24 -10.31 4.84
C ARG A 179 -19.23 -9.94 3.75
N ARG A 180 -18.69 -8.71 3.80
CA ARG A 180 -17.73 -8.24 2.81
C ARG A 180 -16.33 -8.77 3.11
N LYS A 181 -15.75 -9.40 2.10
CA LYS A 181 -14.34 -9.78 2.07
C LYS A 181 -13.51 -8.56 1.69
N VAL A 182 -12.40 -8.38 2.40
CA VAL A 182 -11.40 -7.36 2.11
C VAL A 182 -10.18 -8.06 1.56
N LEU A 183 -9.81 -7.78 0.32
CA LEU A 183 -8.51 -8.19 -0.21
C LEU A 183 -7.48 -7.15 0.22
N VAL A 184 -6.41 -7.62 0.87
CA VAL A 184 -5.29 -6.78 1.30
C VAL A 184 -4.10 -7.08 0.41
N GLU A 185 -3.53 -6.06 -0.20
CA GLU A 185 -2.31 -6.15 -1.01
C GLU A 185 -1.20 -5.32 -0.35
N LEU A 186 -0.11 -5.99 0.02
CA LEU A 186 1.11 -5.40 0.53
C LEU A 186 2.17 -5.41 -0.56
N VAL A 187 2.73 -4.24 -0.85
CA VAL A 187 3.88 -4.08 -1.73
C VAL A 187 5.03 -3.49 -0.92
N ALA A 188 6.21 -4.11 -0.99
CA ALA A 188 7.44 -3.64 -0.38
C ALA A 188 8.52 -3.47 -1.46
N GLU A 189 9.10 -2.29 -1.56
CA GLU A 189 10.05 -1.89 -2.61
C GLU A 189 11.35 -1.39 -1.98
N ILE A 190 12.47 -1.95 -2.44
CA ILE A 190 13.85 -1.50 -2.13
C ILE A 190 14.55 -1.14 -3.44
#